data_AF-A0A5E4CHN0-F1
#
_entry.id   AF-A0A5E4CHN0-F1
#
_cell.length_a   1.000
_cell.length_b   1.000
_cell.length_c   1.000
_cell.angle_alpha   90.00
_cell.angle_beta   90.00
_cell.angle_gamma   90.00
#
_symmetry.space_group_name_H-M   'P 1'
#
loop_
_entity.id
_entity.type
_entity.pdbx_description
1 polymer ?
#
loop_
_entity_poly.entity_id
_entity_poly.type
_entity_poly.pdbx_seq_one_letter_code
_entity_poly.pdbx_strand_id
1 'polypeptide(L)' 'MISPVKDLVILLYETALLSSGFSLEDPQTYDNRIYRMIKLGLGIDEDDPTADDTMAAVTEEMPPLEGEEDSLRMEE' A
#
# COMPACT_ATOMS: atom_id res chain seq x y z
N MET A 1 -3.62 23.57 5.43
CA MET A 1 -3.44 22.77 6.65
C MET A 1 -4.14 21.43 6.43
N ILE A 2 -3.38 20.41 6.04
CA ILE A 2 -3.89 19.05 5.88
C ILE A 2 -4.25 18.54 7.28
N SER A 3 -5.47 18.06 7.48
CA SER A 3 -5.93 17.59 8.79
C SER A 3 -5.61 16.10 8.92
N PRO A 4 -4.81 15.67 9.90
CA PRO A 4 -4.49 14.25 10.11
C PRO A 4 -5.75 13.38 10.25
N VAL A 5 -6.83 13.96 10.77
CA VAL A 5 -8.14 13.32 10.91
C VAL A 5 -8.75 13.01 9.54
N LYS A 6 -8.66 13.93 8.57
CA LYS A 6 -9.20 13.72 7.23
C LYS A 6 -8.45 12.59 6.53
N ASP A 7 -7.13 12.56 6.65
CA ASP A 7 -6.33 11.51 6.01
C ASP A 7 -6.58 10.14 6.63
N LEU A 8 -6.77 10.06 7.95
CA LEU A 8 -7.15 8.84 8.64
C LEU A 8 -8.53 8.34 8.20
N VAL A 9 -9.53 9.23 8.08
CA VAL A 9 -10.88 8.86 7.63
C VAL A 9 -10.85 8.30 6.21
N ILE A 10 -10.08 8.91 5.31
CA ILE A 10 -9.95 8.43 3.92
C ILE A 10 -9.28 7.04 3.90
N LEU A 11 -8.20 6.85 4.67
CA LEU A 11 -7.52 5.55 4.77
C LEU A 11 -8.47 4.45 5.23
N LEU A 12 -9.29 4.72 6.26
CA LEU A 12 -10.28 3.77 6.77
C LEU A 12 -11.35 3.43 5.73
N TYR A 13 -11.79 4.43 4.95
CA TYR A 13 -12.75 4.24 3.87
C TYR A 13 -12.20 3.36 2.73
N GLU A 14 -10.99 3.66 2.26
CA GLU A 14 -10.30 2.90 1.20
C GLU A 14 -10.02 1.45 1.65
N THR A 15 -9.61 1.26 2.92
CA THR A 15 -9.43 -0.07 3.52
C THR A 15 -10.75 -0.84 3.58
N ALA A 16 -11.82 -0.18 4.00
CA ALA A 16 -13.15 -0.79 4.08
C ALA A 16 -13.67 -1.21 2.69
N LEU A 17 -13.48 -0.36 1.67
CA LEU A 17 -13.79 -0.68 0.27
C LEU A 17 -13.07 -1.97 -0.18
N LEU A 18 -11.76 -2.02 0.03
CA LEU A 18 -10.93 -3.15 -0.38
C LEU A 18 -11.33 -4.45 0.34
N SER A 19 -11.58 -4.37 1.66
CA SER A 19 -12.08 -5.52 2.46
C SER A 19 -13.49 -5.98 2.06
N SER A 20 -14.28 -5.08 1.49
CA SER A 20 -15.64 -5.35 1.02
C SER A 20 -15.67 -5.87 -0.43
N GLY A 21 -14.51 -6.00 -1.07
CA GLY A 21 -14.37 -6.51 -2.44
C GLY A 21 -14.55 -5.45 -3.54
N PHE A 22 -14.48 -4.16 -3.20
CA PHE A 22 -14.48 -3.08 -4.18
C PHE A 22 -13.05 -2.69 -4.58
N SER A 23 -12.87 -2.32 -5.85
CA SER A 23 -11.62 -1.76 -6.34
C SER A 23 -11.44 -0.30 -5.91
N LEU A 24 -10.20 0.10 -5.67
CA LEU A 24 -9.83 1.49 -5.42
C LEU A 24 -9.84 2.29 -6.73
N GLU A 25 -10.19 3.57 -6.64
CA GLU A 25 -10.15 4.49 -7.79
C GLU A 25 -8.70 4.84 -8.17
N ASP A 26 -7.84 5.04 -7.17
CA ASP A 26 -6.41 5.24 -7.33
C ASP A 26 -5.60 4.46 -6.28
N PRO A 27 -5.15 3.24 -6.60
CA PRO A 27 -4.35 2.41 -5.71
C PRO A 27 -3.03 3.08 -5.28
N GLN A 28 -2.41 3.87 -6.15
CA GLN A 28 -1.12 4.52 -5.85
C GLN A 28 -1.29 5.59 -4.77
N THR A 29 -2.40 6.34 -4.78
CA THR A 29 -2.70 7.31 -3.73
C THR A 29 -2.93 6.63 -2.37
N TYR A 30 -3.60 5.46 -2.36
CA TYR A 30 -3.77 4.66 -1.15
C TYR A 30 -2.43 4.16 -0.60
N ASP A 31 -1.57 3.63 -1.47
CA ASP A 31 -0.23 3.17 -1.10
C ASP A 31 0.62 4.30 -0.49
N ASN A 32 0.68 5.45 -1.17
CA ASN A 32 1.40 6.63 -0.69
C ASN A 32 0.93 7.08 0.71
N ARG A 33 -0.38 6.98 0.98
CA ARG A 33 -0.97 7.31 2.28
C ARG A 33 -0.51 6.33 3.38
N ILE A 34 -0.44 5.03 3.07
CA ILE A 34 0.08 4.00 3.98
C ILE A 34 1.56 4.25 4.26
N TYR A 35 2.37 4.48 3.22
CA TYR A 35 3.80 4.74 3.39
C TYR A 35 4.07 5.94 4.28
N ARG A 36 3.33 7.05 4.09
CA ARG A 36 3.45 8.22 4.97
C ARG A 36 3.11 7.89 6.43
N MET A 37 2.06 7.10 6.67
CA MET A 37 1.71 6.64 8.02
C MET A 37 2.82 5.78 8.66
N ILE A 38 3.43 4.87 7.89
CA ILE A 38 4.54 4.03 8.37
C ILE A 38 5.77 4.88 8.65
N LYS A 39 6.16 5.78 7.73
CA LYS A 39 7.28 6.71 7.91
C LYS A 39 7.12 7.56 9.18
N LEU A 40 5.93 8.11 9.40
CA LEU A 40 5.59 8.84 10.63
C LEU A 40 5.70 7.96 11.88
N GLY A 41 5.23 6.70 11.83
CA GLY A 41 5.34 5.76 12.94
C GLY A 41 6.77 5.33 13.26
N LEU A 42 7.65 5.32 12.25
CA LEU A 42 9.07 5.00 12.37
C LEU A 42 9.95 6.22 12.67
N GLY A 43 9.40 7.44 12.58
CA GLY A 43 10.14 8.69 12.74
C GLY A 43 11.09 9.00 11.58
N ILE A 44 10.79 8.50 10.38
CA ILE A 44 11.53 8.78 9.15
C ILE A 44 10.98 10.10 8.58
N ASP A 45 11.85 11.10 8.45
CA ASP A 45 11.46 12.42 7.95
C ASP A 45 11.30 12.40 6.42
N GLU A 46 10.33 13.14 5.89
CA GLU A 46 10.01 13.11 4.45
C GLU A 46 11.04 13.89 3.58
N ASP A 47 11.92 14.65 4.22
CA ASP A 47 13.01 15.40 3.59
C ASP A 47 14.34 14.62 3.57
N ASP A 48 14.38 13.37 4.05
CA ASP A 48 15.57 12.53 3.95
C ASP A 48 15.65 11.86 2.57
N PRO A 49 16.63 12.22 1.70
CA PRO A 49 16.77 11.66 0.35
C PRO A 49 17.06 10.15 0.35
N THR A 50 17.38 9.55 1.49
CA THR A 50 17.57 8.09 1.62
C THR A 50 16.26 7.30 1.78
N ALA A 51 15.13 7.98 2.04
CA ALA A 51 13.83 7.32 2.20
C ALA A 51 13.26 6.76 0.88
N ASP A 52 13.72 7.26 -0.27
CA ASP A 52 13.29 6.80 -1.61
C ASP A 52 14.05 5.53 -2.04
N ASP A 53 15.30 5.36 -1.60
CA ASP A 53 16.11 4.16 -1.87
C ASP A 53 15.56 2.91 -1.14
N THR A 54 14.85 3.11 -0.02
CA THR A 54 14.25 2.00 0.74
C THR A 54 13.04 1.42 0.02
N MET A 55 12.35 2.23 -0.79
CA MET A 55 11.17 1.80 -1.57
C MET A 55 11.54 0.80 -2.67
N ALA A 56 12.65 1.04 -3.37
CA ALA A 56 13.14 0.16 -4.43
C ALA A 56 13.55 -1.23 -3.89
N ALA A 57 14.14 -1.27 -2.69
CA ALA A 57 14.58 -2.50 -2.06
C ALA A 57 13.42 -3.45 -1.68
N VAL A 58 12.27 -2.91 -1.24
CA VAL A 58 11.10 -3.74 -0.88
C VAL A 58 10.49 -4.43 -2.11
N THR A 59 10.49 -3.76 -3.26
CA THR A 59 10.02 -4.35 -4.53
C THR A 59 10.97 -5.40 -5.11
N GLU A 60 12.29 -5.31 -4.84
CA GLU A 60 13.27 -6.32 -5.29
C GLU A 60 13.33 -7.55 -4.39
N GLU A 61 12.95 -7.45 -3.11
CA GLU A 61 13.02 -8.56 -2.16
C GLU A 61 11.81 -9.51 -2.24
N MET A 62 10.69 -9.09 -2.84
CA MET A 62 9.55 -9.98 -3.01
C MET A 62 9.84 -11.06 -4.06
N PRO A 63 9.95 -12.35 -3.68
CA PRO A 63 10.11 -13.43 -4.65
C PRO A 63 8.86 -13.51 -5.55
N PRO A 64 9.01 -13.95 -6.81
CA PRO A 64 7.87 -14.13 -7.70
C PRO A 64 6.83 -15.07 -7.05
N LEU A 65 5.57 -14.67 -7.06
CA LEU A 65 4.47 -15.44 -6.48
C LEU A 65 4.22 -16.68 -7.34
N GLU A 66 4.72 -17.84 -6.91
CA GLU A 66 4.37 -19.15 -7.48
C GLU A 66 2.93 -19.49 -7.07
N GLY A 67 1.93 -19.14 -7.89
CA GLY A 67 0.54 -19.51 -7.58
C GLY A 67 -0.57 -19.11 -8.54
N GLU A 68 -0.30 -18.38 -9.62
CA GLU A 68 -1.37 -17.94 -10.54
C GLU A 68 -1.75 -18.96 -11.63
N GLU A 69 -1.01 -20.08 -11.76
CA GLU A 69 -1.28 -21.07 -12.82
C GLU A 69 -2.19 -22.24 -12.39
N ASP A 70 -2.40 -22.48 -11.08
CA ASP A 70 -3.13 -23.68 -10.62
C ASP A 70 -4.62 -23.45 -10.29
N SER A 71 -5.10 -22.21 -10.45
CA SER A 71 -6.54 -21.89 -10.26
C SER A 71 -7.41 -22.24 -11.47
N LEU A 72 -6.82 -22.68 -12.58
CA LEU A 72 -7.51 -22.94 -13.86
C LEU A 72 -7.69 -24.43 -14.19
N ARG A 73 -7.38 -25.37 -13.29
CA ARG A 73 -7.36 -26.81 -13.62
C ARG A 73 -8.16 -27.73 -12.69
N MET A 74 -9.35 -27.30 -12.27
CA MET A 74 -10.38 -28.24 -11.78
C MET A 74 -11.64 -28.13 -12.63
N GLU A 75 -11.61 -28.76 -13.80
CA GLU A 75 -12.80 -29.29 -14.45
C GLU A 75 -12.53 -30.77 -14.74
N GLU A 76 -12.87 -31.63 -13.79
CA GLU A 76 -13.37 -33.00 -14.01
C GLU A 76 -14.31 -33.39 -12.87
#